data_AF-A0AAW4BI37-F1
#
_entry.id   AF-A0AAW4BI37-F1
#
_cell.length_a   1.000
_cell.length_b   1.000
_cell.length_c   1.000
_cell.angle_alpha   90.00
_cell.angle_beta   90.00
_cell.angle_gamma   90.00
#
_symmetry.space_group_name_H-M   'P 1'
#
loop_
_entity.id
_entity.type
_entity.pdbx_description
1 polymer ?
#
loop_
_entity_poly.entity_id
_entity_poly.type
_entity_poly.pdbx_seq_one_letter_code
_entity_poly.pdbx_strand_id
1 'polypeptide(L)'
;MTLFFRAFFSVIGAISALLTIFSSVNSQFSTYYAGYVIETYIGIAILSSIISLIITRERSNIDVKISDRVMLNVKYGDIFAENGITVIPVNDFFDVLVDDEVISRNTLHGKLIEKYFSDDIELLDSEIKLKLSNYKGESVPSREVG
;
A
#
# COMPACT_ATOMS: atom_id res chain seq x y z
N MET A 1 -5.61 -0.19 -13.57
CA MET A 1 -5.86 -0.49 -15.00
C MET A 1 -5.06 0.39 -15.96
N THR A 2 -5.08 1.71 -15.85
CA THR A 2 -4.39 2.61 -16.80
C THR A 2 -2.87 2.43 -16.84
N LEU A 3 -2.22 2.18 -15.71
CA LEU A 3 -0.77 1.93 -15.63
C LEU A 3 -0.36 0.64 -16.38
N PHE A 4 -1.17 -0.41 -16.28
CA PHE A 4 -0.90 -1.69 -16.94
C PHE A 4 -0.87 -1.54 -18.45
N PHE A 5 -1.91 -0.92 -19.04
CA PHE A 5 -1.96 -0.71 -20.49
C PHE A 5 -0.83 0.18 -20.99
N ARG A 6 -0.42 1.20 -20.23
CA ARG A 6 0.74 2.04 -20.57
C ARG A 6 2.03 1.21 -20.61
N ALA A 7 2.26 0.37 -19.60
CA ALA A 7 3.40 -0.54 -19.58
C ALA A 7 3.34 -1.56 -20.73
N PHE A 8 2.16 -2.13 -20.99
CA PHE A 8 1.92 -3.12 -22.04
C PHE A 8 2.25 -2.61 -23.44
N PHE A 9 1.70 -1.45 -23.82
CA PHE A 9 2.01 -0.85 -25.12
C PHE A 9 3.48 -0.40 -25.23
N SER A 10 4.09 0.04 -24.13
CA SER A 10 5.51 0.37 -24.09
C SER A 10 6.40 -0.86 -24.34
N VAL A 11 6.11 -1.98 -23.67
CA VAL A 11 6.84 -3.25 -23.83
C VAL A 11 6.69 -3.81 -25.24
N ILE A 12 5.47 -3.81 -25.80
CA ILE A 12 5.24 -4.23 -27.19
C ILE A 12 6.05 -3.35 -28.16
N GLY A 13 6.02 -2.02 -27.97
CA GLY A 13 6.78 -1.09 -28.81
C GLY A 13 8.28 -1.38 -28.77
N ALA A 14 8.84 -1.62 -27.57
CA ALA A 14 10.25 -1.95 -27.39
C ALA A 14 10.62 -3.29 -28.06
N ILE A 15 9.81 -4.34 -27.87
CA ILE A 15 10.01 -5.66 -28.49
C ILE A 15 9.93 -5.53 -30.02
N SER A 16 8.94 -4.79 -30.54
CA SER A 16 8.78 -4.58 -31.97
C SER A 16 9.99 -3.88 -32.58
N ALA A 17 10.51 -2.83 -31.93
CA ALA A 17 11.70 -2.12 -32.40
C ALA A 17 12.93 -3.04 -32.45
N LEU A 18 13.13 -3.88 -31.43
CA LEU A 18 14.21 -4.88 -31.40
C LEU A 18 14.08 -5.90 -32.54
N LEU A 19 12.87 -6.43 -32.75
CA LEU A 19 12.60 -7.39 -33.84
C LEU A 19 12.88 -6.77 -35.22
N THR A 20 12.55 -5.49 -35.42
CA THR A 20 12.86 -4.75 -36.65
C THR A 20 14.37 -4.61 -36.87
N ILE A 21 15.14 -4.32 -35.82
CA ILE A 21 16.60 -4.24 -35.92
C ILE A 21 17.17 -5.61 -36.31
N PHE A 22 16.74 -6.69 -35.65
CA PHE A 22 17.21 -8.04 -35.96
C PHE A 22 16.87 -8.48 -37.39
N SER A 23 15.65 -8.19 -37.86
CA SER A 23 15.26 -8.52 -39.23
C SER A 23 16.01 -7.69 -40.27
N SER A 24 16.37 -6.45 -39.96
CA SER A 24 17.17 -5.61 -40.84
C SER A 24 18.63 -6.06 -40.94
N VAL A 25 19.19 -6.61 -39.85
CA VAL A 25 20.59 -7.10 -39.83
C VAL A 25 20.69 -8.50 -40.44
N ASN A 26 19.70 -9.35 -40.22
CA ASN A 26 19.68 -10.72 -40.72
C ASN A 26 18.45 -10.96 -41.60
N SER A 27 18.64 -11.02 -42.92
CA SER A 27 17.56 -11.25 -43.89
C SER A 27 16.91 -12.64 -43.78
N GLN A 28 17.58 -13.61 -43.15
CA GLN A 28 17.03 -14.95 -42.87
C GLN A 28 16.25 -15.00 -41.54
N PHE A 29 16.17 -13.88 -40.80
CA PHE A 29 15.50 -13.83 -39.51
C PHE A 29 14.03 -14.25 -39.58
N SER A 30 13.36 -13.96 -40.69
CA SER A 30 11.96 -14.32 -40.90
C SER A 30 11.72 -15.83 -41.03
N THR A 31 12.75 -16.59 -41.40
CA THR A 31 12.66 -18.04 -41.56
C THR A 31 12.56 -18.76 -40.20
N TYR A 32 13.04 -18.17 -39.10
CA TYR A 32 13.01 -18.80 -37.77
C TYR A 32 11.59 -18.97 -37.20
N TYR A 33 10.65 -18.12 -37.61
CA TYR A 33 9.24 -18.18 -37.17
C TYR A 33 8.27 -18.50 -38.30
N ALA A 34 8.80 -18.87 -39.47
CA ALA A 34 7.99 -19.35 -40.59
C ALA A 34 7.29 -20.67 -40.20
N GLY A 35 5.96 -20.70 -40.29
CA GLY A 35 5.13 -21.84 -39.88
C GLY A 35 4.48 -21.72 -38.49
N TYR A 36 5.00 -20.84 -37.62
CA TYR A 36 4.49 -20.65 -36.24
C TYR A 36 4.11 -19.19 -35.95
N VAL A 37 3.63 -18.48 -36.97
CA VAL A 37 3.38 -17.03 -36.92
C VAL A 37 2.37 -16.67 -35.82
N ILE A 38 1.25 -17.40 -35.73
CA ILE A 38 0.21 -17.16 -34.73
C ILE A 38 0.74 -17.39 -33.31
N GLU A 39 1.45 -18.51 -33.10
CA GLU A 39 2.05 -18.86 -31.81
C GLU A 39 3.07 -17.81 -31.36
N THR A 40 3.86 -17.28 -32.29
CA THR A 40 4.82 -16.21 -32.03
C THR A 40 4.13 -14.93 -31.54
N TYR A 41 3.04 -14.51 -32.20
CA TYR A 41 2.27 -13.33 -31.76
C TYR A 41 1.61 -13.53 -30.40
N ILE A 42 1.03 -14.71 -30.15
CA ILE A 42 0.45 -15.05 -28.85
C ILE A 42 1.55 -15.05 -27.77
N GLY A 43 2.71 -15.63 -28.05
CA GLY A 43 3.87 -15.63 -27.16
C GLY A 43 4.33 -14.22 -26.80
N ILE A 44 4.43 -13.31 -27.77
CA ILE A 44 4.77 -11.90 -27.54
C ILE A 44 3.71 -11.20 -26.69
N ALA A 45 2.43 -11.45 -26.93
CA ALA A 45 1.33 -10.85 -26.15
C ALA A 45 1.34 -11.34 -24.69
N ILE A 46 1.57 -12.63 -24.46
CA ILE A 46 1.68 -13.22 -23.11
C ILE A 46 2.93 -12.66 -22.40
N LEU A 47 4.09 -12.68 -23.06
CA LEU A 47 5.33 -12.15 -22.51
C LEU A 47 5.19 -10.67 -22.13
N SER A 48 4.62 -9.87 -23.03
CA SER A 48 4.37 -8.44 -22.78
C SER A 48 3.41 -8.23 -21.60
N SER A 49 2.39 -9.07 -21.48
CA SER A 49 1.45 -9.03 -20.33
C SER A 49 2.16 -9.34 -19.02
N ILE A 50 2.98 -10.40 -18.97
CA ILE A 50 3.73 -10.80 -17.78
C ILE A 50 4.68 -9.68 -17.34
N ILE A 51 5.49 -9.16 -18.27
CA ILE A 51 6.42 -8.06 -17.98
C ILE A 51 5.67 -6.83 -17.46
N SER A 52 4.53 -6.51 -18.05
CA SER A 52 3.72 -5.35 -17.64
C SER A 52 3.10 -5.51 -16.26
N LEU A 53 2.68 -6.72 -15.89
CA LEU A 53 2.22 -7.02 -14.53
C LEU A 53 3.34 -6.86 -13.51
N ILE A 54 4.56 -7.26 -13.85
CA ILE A 54 5.73 -7.10 -12.97
C ILE A 54 6.07 -5.61 -12.77
N ILE A 55 6.12 -4.83 -13.86
CA ILE A 55 6.44 -3.39 -13.82
C ILE A 55 5.36 -2.59 -13.09
N THR A 56 4.09 -2.93 -13.31
CA THR A 56 2.94 -2.20 -12.75
C THR A 56 2.64 -2.59 -11.31
N ARG A 57 3.34 -3.58 -10.76
CA ARG A 57 3.14 -4.00 -9.37
C ARG A 57 3.37 -2.82 -8.45
N GLU A 58 2.35 -2.48 -7.66
CA GLU A 58 2.40 -1.36 -6.73
C GLU A 58 3.61 -1.51 -5.80
N ARG A 59 4.36 -0.41 -5.64
CA ARG A 59 5.47 -0.37 -4.71
C ARG A 59 4.87 -0.25 -3.32
N SER A 60 5.05 -1.29 -2.51
CA SER A 60 4.60 -1.29 -1.11
C SER A 60 5.46 -0.43 -0.19
N ASN A 61 6.56 0.14 -0.70
CA ASN A 61 7.51 0.94 0.07
C ASN A 61 8.16 2.02 -0.81
N ILE A 62 8.26 3.23 -0.27
CA ILE A 62 8.89 4.41 -0.85
C ILE A 62 9.83 5.00 0.20
N ASP A 63 11.12 5.07 -0.13
CA ASP A 63 12.13 5.73 0.70
C ASP A 63 12.44 7.13 0.17
N VAL A 64 12.30 8.13 1.03
CA VAL A 64 12.58 9.54 0.74
C VAL A 64 13.64 10.04 1.72
N LYS A 65 14.80 10.43 1.20
CA LYS A 65 15.84 11.06 2.02
C LYS A 65 15.47 12.52 2.28
N ILE A 66 15.21 12.87 3.54
CA ILE A 66 14.91 14.26 3.96
C ILE A 66 16.21 15.02 4.28
N SER A 67 17.18 14.34 4.90
CA SER A 67 18.52 14.89 5.18
C SER A 67 19.55 13.76 5.28
N ASP A 68 20.82 14.08 5.54
CA ASP A 68 21.88 13.06 5.74
C ASP A 68 21.64 12.13 6.94
N ARG A 69 20.75 12.52 7.87
CA ARG A 69 20.45 11.76 9.08
C ARG A 69 19.00 11.28 9.15
N VAL A 70 18.13 11.74 8.26
CA VAL A 70 16.68 11.46 8.33
C VAL A 70 16.20 10.85 7.02
N MET A 71 15.70 9.63 7.12
CA MET A 71 15.07 8.89 6.04
C MET A 71 13.59 8.71 6.37
N LEU A 72 12.72 9.17 5.47
CA LEU A 72 11.29 8.94 5.53
C LEU A 72 10.98 7.67 4.75
N ASN A 73 10.36 6.71 5.41
CA ASN A 73 9.87 5.48 4.81
C ASN A 73 8.34 5.55 4.76
N VAL A 74 7.75 5.47 3.56
CA VAL A 74 6.31 5.40 3.36
C VAL A 74 5.98 4.02 2.80
N LYS A 75 5.21 3.23 3.55
CA LYS A 75 4.89 1.86 3.17
C LYS A 75 3.46 1.48 3.45
N TYR A 76 2.99 0.51 2.69
CA TYR A 76 1.75 -0.21 2.93
C TYR A 76 2.06 -1.44 3.79
N GLY A 77 1.43 -1.54 4.96
CA GLY A 77 1.67 -2.64 5.89
C GLY A 77 0.83 -2.54 7.16
N ASP A 78 1.10 -3.45 8.11
CA ASP A 78 0.50 -3.46 9.44
C ASP A 78 1.37 -2.63 10.40
N ILE A 79 0.83 -1.51 10.89
CA ILE A 79 1.53 -0.61 11.81
C ILE A 79 1.88 -1.30 13.15
N PHE A 80 1.14 -2.35 13.53
CA PHE A 80 1.39 -3.08 14.78
C PHE A 80 2.51 -4.12 14.66
N ALA A 81 2.97 -4.41 13.44
CA ALA A 81 4.14 -5.26 13.18
C ALA A 81 5.44 -4.44 13.06
N GLU A 82 5.34 -3.11 13.14
CA GLU A 82 6.47 -2.21 13.00
C GLU A 82 7.30 -2.10 14.28
N ASN A 83 8.62 -2.01 14.11
CA ASN A 83 9.54 -1.85 15.23
C ASN A 83 9.73 -0.37 15.58
N GLY A 84 9.82 -0.07 16.88
CA GLY A 84 10.13 1.27 17.39
C GLY A 84 8.93 1.96 18.03
N ILE A 85 8.94 3.30 17.98
CA ILE A 85 7.86 4.12 18.55
C ILE A 85 6.74 4.24 17.52
N THR A 86 5.58 3.69 17.87
CA THR A 86 4.37 3.78 17.07
C THR A 86 3.46 4.87 17.62
N VAL A 87 3.07 5.80 16.77
CA VAL A 87 2.12 6.87 17.10
C VAL A 87 0.83 6.62 16.33
N ILE A 88 -0.27 6.39 17.03
CA ILE A 88 -1.59 6.15 16.44
C ILE A 88 -2.50 7.33 16.82
N PRO A 89 -3.11 8.01 15.84
CA PRO A 89 -4.10 9.04 16.13
C PRO A 89 -5.38 8.40 16.67
N VAL A 90 -5.95 9.03 17.69
CA VAL A 90 -7.22 8.65 18.33
C VAL A 90 -8.22 9.80 18.18
N ASN A 91 -9.46 9.63 18.68
CA ASN A 91 -10.46 10.69 18.67
C ASN A 91 -10.15 11.78 19.72
N ASP A 92 -10.85 12.91 19.63
CA ASP A 92 -10.61 14.08 20.51
C ASP A 92 -10.96 13.83 21.99
N PHE A 93 -11.75 12.79 22.25
CA PHE A 93 -12.27 12.47 23.59
C PHE A 93 -11.52 11.32 24.28
N PHE A 94 -10.55 10.69 23.60
CA PHE A 94 -9.79 9.53 24.09
C PHE A 94 -10.71 8.39 24.56
N ASP A 95 -11.76 8.10 23.78
CA ASP A 95 -12.70 7.02 24.07
C ASP A 95 -12.03 5.66 23.96
N VAL A 96 -12.45 4.72 24.80
CA VAL A 96 -11.89 3.36 24.85
C VAL A 96 -12.89 2.27 24.47
N LEU A 97 -14.17 2.62 24.29
CA LEU A 97 -15.21 1.66 23.96
C LEU A 97 -15.24 1.41 22.45
N VAL A 98 -15.10 0.15 22.04
CA VAL A 98 -15.16 -0.26 20.63
C VAL A 98 -16.52 -0.88 20.32
N ASP A 99 -17.43 -0.04 19.84
CA ASP A 99 -18.86 -0.32 19.65
C ASP A 99 -19.32 -0.32 18.18
N ASP A 100 -18.46 0.10 17.24
CA ASP A 100 -18.82 0.42 15.85
C ASP A 100 -19.80 1.60 15.67
N GLU A 101 -19.98 2.43 16.71
CA GLU A 101 -20.67 3.73 16.65
C GLU A 101 -19.64 4.89 16.68
N VAL A 102 -18.97 5.09 17.82
CA VAL A 102 -17.93 6.12 17.98
C VAL A 102 -16.57 5.59 17.55
N ILE A 103 -16.26 4.34 17.89
CA ILE A 103 -15.01 3.68 17.51
C ILE A 103 -15.33 2.37 16.79
N SER A 104 -15.05 2.33 15.48
CA SER A 104 -15.15 1.09 14.73
C SER A 104 -13.95 0.17 14.92
N ARG A 105 -14.24 -1.13 15.05
CA ARG A 105 -13.28 -2.24 15.11
C ARG A 105 -12.33 -2.28 13.90
N ASN A 106 -12.76 -1.69 12.78
CA ASN A 106 -11.96 -1.65 11.55
C ASN A 106 -10.96 -0.48 11.50
N THR A 107 -11.04 0.49 12.42
CA THR A 107 -10.10 1.61 12.50
C THR A 107 -8.81 1.21 13.21
N LEU A 108 -7.74 2.01 13.05
CA LEU A 108 -6.51 1.79 13.82
C LEU A 108 -6.74 1.96 15.33
N HIS A 109 -7.64 2.87 15.73
CA HIS A 109 -7.98 3.10 17.12
C HIS A 109 -8.69 1.88 17.74
N GLY A 110 -9.73 1.37 17.08
CA GLY A 110 -10.42 0.15 17.52
C GLY A 110 -9.50 -1.07 17.56
N LYS A 111 -8.68 -1.26 16.52
CA LYS A 111 -7.69 -2.36 16.48
C LYS A 111 -6.64 -2.24 17.58
N LEU A 112 -6.22 -1.04 17.95
CA LEU A 112 -5.28 -0.82 19.06
C LEU A 112 -5.90 -1.32 20.37
N ILE A 113 -7.13 -0.91 20.66
CA ILE A 113 -7.84 -1.30 21.88
C ILE A 113 -8.09 -2.80 21.90
N GLU A 114 -8.67 -3.38 20.85
CA GLU A 114 -8.96 -4.81 20.79
C GLU A 114 -7.69 -5.68 20.84
N LYS A 115 -6.57 -5.22 20.27
CA LYS A 115 -5.34 -6.02 20.21
C LYS A 115 -4.55 -6.01 21.51
N TYR A 116 -4.56 -4.91 22.26
CA TYR A 116 -3.69 -4.72 23.42
C TYR A 116 -4.42 -4.52 24.75
N PHE A 117 -5.70 -4.17 24.74
CA PHE A 117 -6.47 -3.78 25.92
C PHE A 117 -7.86 -4.42 26.00
N SER A 118 -8.13 -5.48 25.22
CA SER A 118 -9.44 -6.15 25.20
C SER A 118 -9.91 -6.62 26.57
N ASP A 119 -8.97 -7.05 27.42
CA ASP A 119 -9.28 -7.63 28.72
C ASP A 119 -9.29 -6.59 29.86
N ASP A 120 -8.74 -5.39 29.62
CA ASP A 120 -8.42 -4.39 30.65
C ASP A 120 -8.83 -2.95 30.24
N ILE A 121 -10.01 -2.81 29.62
CA ILE A 121 -10.53 -1.52 29.14
C ILE A 121 -10.68 -0.50 30.28
N GLU A 122 -11.13 -0.94 31.46
CA GLU A 122 -11.28 -0.07 32.64
C GLU A 122 -9.94 0.51 33.11
N LEU A 123 -8.87 -0.30 33.04
CA LEU A 123 -7.52 0.13 33.39
C LEU A 123 -7.06 1.21 32.41
N LEU A 124 -7.24 0.99 31.10
CA LEU A 124 -6.88 1.96 30.06
C LEU A 124 -7.58 3.31 30.27
N ASP A 125 -8.90 3.30 30.48
CA ASP A 125 -9.68 4.52 30.75
C ASP A 125 -9.20 5.25 32.01
N SER A 126 -8.90 4.51 33.08
CA SER A 126 -8.41 5.09 34.32
C SER A 126 -7.04 5.75 34.16
N GLU A 127 -6.13 5.12 33.40
CA GLU A 127 -4.80 5.65 33.12
C GLU A 127 -4.88 6.91 32.26
N ILE A 128 -5.73 6.91 31.23
CA ILE A 128 -5.97 8.09 30.38
C ILE A 128 -6.46 9.26 31.25
N LYS A 129 -7.48 9.05 32.08
CA LYS A 129 -8.02 10.08 32.99
C LYS A 129 -6.95 10.61 33.95
N LEU A 130 -6.12 9.73 34.52
CA LEU A 130 -5.02 10.11 35.40
C LEU A 130 -3.97 10.97 34.66
N LYS A 131 -3.57 10.57 33.46
CA LYS A 131 -2.59 11.31 32.65
C LYS A 131 -3.13 12.66 32.17
N LEU A 132 -4.44 12.73 31.91
CA LEU A 132 -5.12 13.95 31.47
C LEU A 132 -5.55 14.88 32.63
N SER A 133 -5.40 14.46 33.88
CA SER A 133 -5.85 15.22 35.06
C SER A 133 -5.33 16.67 35.17
N ASN A 134 -4.16 16.96 34.59
CA ASN A 134 -3.56 18.30 34.59
C ASN A 134 -3.92 19.15 33.35
N TYR A 135 -4.72 18.62 32.43
CA TYR A 135 -5.12 19.28 31.20
C TYR A 135 -6.57 19.75 31.30
N LYS A 136 -6.86 20.93 30.74
CA LYS A 136 -8.21 21.48 30.70
C LYS A 136 -8.88 21.07 29.39
N GLY A 137 -10.00 20.35 29.49
CA GLY A 137 -10.88 20.07 28.37
C GLY A 137 -11.99 21.12 28.22
N GLU A 138 -12.63 21.12 27.06
CA GLU A 138 -13.85 21.88 26.79
C GLU A 138 -15.06 20.94 26.87
N SER A 139 -16.18 21.43 27.42
CA SER A 139 -17.44 20.68 27.39
C SER A 139 -18.09 20.80 26.03
N VAL A 140 -18.29 19.68 25.35
CA VAL A 140 -18.96 19.61 24.05
C VAL A 140 -20.37 19.02 24.24
N PRO A 141 -21.43 19.85 24.23
CA PRO A 141 -22.79 19.41 24.57
C PRO A 141 -23.41 18.45 23.53
N SER A 142 -22.96 18.54 22.29
CA SER A 142 -23.45 17.72 21.16
C SER A 142 -22.59 16.48 20.90
N ARG A 143 -21.82 16.04 21.90
CA ARG A 143 -20.97 14.86 21.79
C ARG A 143 -21.82 13.60 21.63
N GLU A 144 -21.50 12.82 20.60
CA GLU A 144 -21.98 11.45 20.49
C GLU A 144 -21.23 10.57 21.50
N VAL A 145 -21.98 9.78 22.26
CA VAL A 145 -21.46 8.88 23.28
C VAL A 145 -21.72 7.46 22.80
N GLY A 146 -20.67 6.64 22.83
CA GLY A 146 -20.75 5.20 22.60
C GLY A 146 -21.28 4.44 23.80
#